data_AF-A0A1F6Y9E4-F1
#
_entry.id   AF-A0A1F6Y9E4-F1
#
_cell.length_a   1.000
_cell.length_b   1.000
_cell.length_c   1.000
_cell.angle_alpha   90.00
_cell.angle_beta   90.00
_cell.angle_gamma   90.00
#
_symmetry.space_group_name_H-M   'P 1'
#
loop_
_entity.id
_entity.type
_entity.pdbx_description
1 polymer ?
#
loop_
_entity_poly.entity_id
_entity_poly.type
_entity_poly.pdbx_seq_one_letter_code
_entity_poly.pdbx_strand_id
1 'polypeptide(L)'
;MDPLQGNQEINEALQQFEAKQAAEAVNPNPVAPPAVYQEGGSRMVKFIINHSGGAIKDERQAEYVLLGMVIVFLGISFYLFFVL
;
A
#
# COMPACT_ATOMS: atom_id res chain seq x y z
N MET A 1 40.28 -38.55 -5.19
CA MET A 1 40.01 -37.19 -4.70
C MET A 1 38.51 -37.01 -4.79
N ASP A 2 37.80 -37.24 -3.69
CA ASP A 2 36.33 -37.26 -3.67
C ASP A 2 35.80 -35.84 -3.93
N PRO A 3 34.99 -35.61 -4.98
CA PRO A 3 34.51 -34.28 -5.37
C PRO A 3 33.49 -33.68 -4.37
N LEU A 4 33.35 -34.29 -3.19
CA LEU A 4 32.39 -33.91 -2.15
C LEU A 4 33.06 -33.35 -0.88
N GLN A 5 34.38 -33.51 -0.70
CA GLN A 5 35.08 -32.96 0.47
C GLN A 5 35.28 -31.44 0.40
N GLY A 6 35.25 -30.85 -0.80
CA GLY A 6 35.41 -29.41 -1.01
C GLY A 6 34.10 -28.61 -1.08
N ASN A 7 32.95 -29.22 -0.74
CA ASN A 7 31.64 -28.60 -0.95
C ASN A 7 31.01 -28.08 0.36
N GLN A 8 31.81 -27.93 1.42
CA GLN A 8 31.33 -27.32 2.67
C GLN A 8 30.81 -25.91 2.40
N GLU A 9 31.57 -25.11 1.64
CA GLU A 9 31.17 -23.76 1.25
C GLU A 9 29.88 -23.74 0.41
N ILE A 10 29.67 -24.74 -0.44
CA ILE A 10 28.46 -24.87 -1.27
C ILE A 10 27.25 -25.21 -0.40
N ASN A 11 27.41 -26.15 0.53
CA ASN A 11 26.36 -26.53 1.46
C ASN A 11 26.02 -25.39 2.43
N GLU A 12 27.01 -24.64 2.88
CA GLU A 12 26.84 -23.44 3.69
C GLU A 12 26.12 -22.33 2.91
N ALA A 13 26.48 -22.12 1.65
CA ALA A 13 25.81 -21.15 0.78
C ALA A 13 24.35 -21.55 0.52
N LEU A 14 24.07 -22.85 0.32
CA LEU A 14 22.72 -23.36 0.13
C LEU A 14 21.87 -23.15 1.39
N GLN A 15 22.41 -23.48 2.56
CA GLN A 15 21.72 -23.29 3.85
C GLN A 15 21.48 -21.81 4.17
N GLN A 16 22.45 -20.93 3.88
CA GLN A 16 22.28 -19.48 4.05
C GLN A 16 21.22 -18.91 3.11
N PHE A 17 21.10 -19.45 1.89
CA PHE A 17 20.09 -19.05 0.92
C PHE A 17 18.70 -19.54 1.32
N GLU A 18 18.56 -20.78 1.79
CA GLU A 18 17.31 -21.32 2.34
C GLU A 18 16.88 -20.59 3.62
N ALA A 19 17.80 -20.31 4.55
CA ALA A 19 17.52 -19.56 5.77
C ALA A 19 17.13 -18.11 5.48
N LYS A 20 17.76 -17.46 4.49
CA LYS A 20 17.36 -16.13 4.00
C LYS A 20 16.01 -16.17 3.30
N GLN A 21 15.75 -17.12 2.41
CA GLN A 21 14.45 -17.25 1.76
C GLN A 21 13.33 -17.60 2.74
N ALA A 22 13.57 -18.46 3.72
CA ALA A 22 12.60 -18.76 4.76
C ALA A 22 12.36 -17.53 5.64
N ALA A 23 13.41 -16.76 5.98
CA ALA A 23 13.27 -15.49 6.69
C ALA A 23 12.62 -14.38 5.85
N GLU A 24 12.73 -14.40 4.52
CA GLU A 24 12.14 -13.44 3.57
C GLU A 24 10.73 -13.87 3.11
N ALA A 25 10.38 -15.16 3.26
CA ALA A 25 9.02 -15.68 3.15
C ALA A 25 8.23 -15.56 4.47
N VAL A 26 8.92 -15.54 5.62
CA VAL A 26 8.34 -15.32 6.96
C VAL A 26 8.31 -13.85 7.35
N ASN A 27 9.26 -13.05 6.87
CA ASN A 27 9.20 -11.61 6.89
C ASN A 27 8.80 -11.17 5.48
N PRO A 28 7.50 -11.04 5.18
CA PRO A 28 7.12 -10.26 4.03
C PRO A 28 7.74 -8.89 4.29
N ASN A 29 8.88 -8.58 3.65
CA ASN A 29 9.21 -7.20 3.35
C ASN A 29 7.89 -6.58 2.94
N PRO A 30 7.37 -5.54 3.62
CA PRO A 30 6.02 -5.11 3.38
C PRO A 30 5.92 -4.77 1.90
N VAL A 31 5.33 -5.70 1.14
CA VAL A 31 4.69 -5.48 -0.14
C VAL A 31 3.94 -4.21 0.14
N ALA A 32 4.41 -3.08 -0.43
CA ALA A 32 4.14 -1.71 0.01
C ALA A 32 2.90 -1.67 0.92
N PRO A 33 3.05 -1.38 2.23
CA PRO A 33 2.07 -1.73 3.26
C PRO A 33 0.67 -1.48 2.70
N PRO A 34 -0.24 -2.47 2.62
CA PRO A 34 -1.42 -2.43 1.76
C PRO A 34 -2.28 -1.22 2.12
N ALA A 35 -2.01 -0.08 1.48
CA ALA A 35 -2.32 1.27 1.99
C ALA A 35 -2.61 1.29 3.50
N VAL A 36 -1.75 0.70 4.32
CA VAL A 36 -1.97 0.70 5.77
C VAL A 36 -1.50 2.06 6.19
N TYR A 37 -2.45 2.99 6.23
CA TYR A 37 -2.43 4.29 6.87
C TYR A 37 -1.08 4.57 7.52
N GLN A 38 -0.16 5.14 6.74
CA GLN A 38 1.06 5.64 7.34
C GLN A 38 0.63 6.64 8.40
N GLU A 39 1.16 6.52 9.62
CA GLU A 39 0.94 7.49 10.69
C GLU A 39 1.41 8.91 10.31
N GLY A 40 2.02 9.10 9.13
CA GLY A 40 2.31 10.39 8.49
C GLY A 40 1.27 10.88 7.46
N GLY A 41 0.19 10.12 7.21
CA GLY A 41 -0.91 10.51 6.32
C GLY A 41 -1.70 11.70 6.90
N SER A 42 -2.06 12.64 6.04
CA SER A 42 -2.72 13.89 6.41
C SER A 42 -3.89 13.63 7.37
N ARG A 43 -3.91 14.30 8.53
CA ARG A 43 -4.96 14.13 9.56
C ARG A 43 -6.38 14.27 8.99
N MET A 44 -6.50 15.02 7.90
CA MET A 44 -7.73 15.20 7.14
C MET A 44 -8.25 13.89 6.53
N VAL A 45 -7.36 13.09 5.94
CA VAL A 45 -7.71 11.81 5.29
C VAL A 45 -8.23 10.82 6.32
N LYS A 46 -7.55 10.72 7.47
CA LYS A 46 -7.97 9.88 8.60
C LYS A 46 -9.36 10.27 9.11
N PHE A 47 -9.67 11.56 9.12
CA PHE A 47 -10.98 12.06 9.53
C PHE A 47 -12.09 11.64 8.56
N ILE A 48 -11.83 11.74 7.26
CA ILE A 48 -12.80 11.38 6.21
C ILE A 48 -13.09 9.88 6.24
N ILE A 49 -12.06 9.04 6.39
CA ILE A 49 -12.23 7.58 6.48
C ILE A 49 -13.02 7.19 7.72
N ASN A 50 -12.73 7.80 8.87
CA ASN A 50 -13.43 7.50 10.11
C ASN A 50 -14.89 8.00 10.07
N HIS A 51 -15.15 9.14 9.42
CA HIS A 51 -16.50 9.67 9.26
C HIS A 51 -17.31 8.95 8.16
N SER A 52 -16.64 8.30 7.21
CA SER A 52 -17.28 7.52 6.13
C SER A 52 -17.91 6.20 6.61
N GLY A 53 -17.82 5.85 7.90
CA GLY A 53 -18.49 4.68 8.47
C GLY A 53 -17.96 3.33 7.97
N GLY A 54 -16.73 3.28 7.46
CA GLY A 54 -16.10 2.06 6.95
C GLY A 54 -16.43 1.70 5.50
N ALA A 55 -17.16 2.56 4.77
CA ALA A 55 -17.41 2.38 3.33
C ALA A 55 -16.17 2.66 2.47
N ILE A 56 -15.23 3.46 2.98
CA ILE A 56 -13.97 3.80 2.30
C ILE A 56 -12.81 3.36 3.19
N LYS A 57 -12.12 2.30 2.76
CA LYS A 57 -11.01 1.68 3.48
C LYS A 57 -9.64 2.13 2.98
N ASP A 58 -9.59 2.77 1.81
CA ASP A 58 -8.37 3.20 1.15
C ASP A 58 -8.28 4.73 1.03
N GLU A 59 -7.13 5.29 1.39
CA GLU A 59 -6.80 6.71 1.26
C GLU A 59 -6.96 7.20 -0.19
N ARG A 60 -6.57 6.37 -1.17
CA ARG A 60 -6.77 6.64 -2.60
C ARG A 60 -8.24 6.77 -2.97
N GLN A 61 -9.10 5.92 -2.41
CA GLN A 61 -10.52 5.95 -2.69
C GLN A 61 -11.19 7.17 -2.07
N ALA A 62 -10.74 7.61 -0.89
CA ALA A 62 -11.17 8.87 -0.29
C ALA A 62 -10.79 10.09 -1.16
N GLU A 63 -9.56 10.10 -1.70
CA GLU A 63 -9.11 11.16 -2.62
C GLU A 63 -9.98 11.23 -3.88
N TYR A 64 -10.29 10.09 -4.53
CA TYR A 64 -11.14 10.07 -5.73
C TYR A 64 -12.58 10.49 -5.44
N VAL A 65 -13.15 10.09 -4.31
CA VAL A 65 -14.50 10.49 -3.92
C VAL A 65 -14.55 11.99 -3.64
N LEU A 66 -13.56 12.54 -2.94
CA LEU A 66 -13.47 13.97 -2.70
C LEU A 66 -13.32 14.75 -4.00
N LEU A 67 -12.46 14.28 -4.91
CA LEU A 67 -12.27 14.89 -6.22
C LEU A 67 -13.55 14.86 -7.06
N GLY A 68 -14.23 13.71 -7.09
CA GLY A 68 -15.51 13.55 -7.81
C GLY A 68 -16.58 14.49 -7.28
N MET A 69 -16.70 14.62 -5.95
CA MET A 69 -17.63 15.54 -5.31
C MET A 69 -17.37 17.00 -5.71
N VAL A 70 -16.10 17.43 -5.71
CA VAL A 70 -15.70 18.79 -6.12
C VAL A 70 -16.08 19.06 -7.58
N ILE A 71 -15.85 18.11 -8.48
CA ILE A 71 -16.21 18.25 -9.90
C ILE A 71 -17.73 18.40 -10.05
N VAL A 72 -18.53 17.63 -9.30
CA VAL A 72 -20.00 17.74 -9.33
C VAL A 72 -20.45 19.13 -8.88
N PHE A 73 -19.92 19.64 -7.76
CA PHE A 73 -20.26 20.98 -7.27
C PHE A 73 -19.83 22.08 -8.24
N LEU A 74 -18.65 21.94 -8.86
CA LEU A 74 -18.19 22.85 -9.91
C LEU A 74 -19.14 22.82 -11.11
N GLY A 75 -19.52 21.64 -11.60
CA GLY A 75 -20.45 21.49 -12.72
C GLY A 75 -21.82 22.13 -12.44
N ILE A 76 -22.37 21.90 -11.24
CA ILE A 76 -23.62 22.53 -10.80
C ILE A 76 -23.46 24.05 -10.73
N SER A 77 -22.37 24.53 -10.13
CA SER A 77 -22.11 25.98 -10.03
C SER A 77 -21.97 26.62 -11.41
N PHE A 78 -21.24 25.99 -12.33
CA PHE A 78 -21.11 26.46 -13.72
C PHE A 78 -22.45 26.48 -14.43
N TYR A 79 -23.26 25.43 -14.29
CA TYR A 79 -24.59 25.37 -14.88
C TYR A 79 -25.49 26.49 -14.33
N LEU A 80 -25.54 26.66 -13.00
CA LEU A 80 -26.32 27.73 -12.38
C LEU A 80 -25.80 29.14 -12.66
N PHE A 81 -24.54 29.31 -13.07
CA PHE A 81 -23.97 30.63 -13.35
C PHE A 81 -24.01 31.01 -14.83
N PHE A 82 -23.95 30.04 -15.73
CA PHE A 82 -23.93 30.27 -17.18
C PHE A 82 -25.23 29.91 -17.89
N VAL A 83 -26.03 28.98 -17.35
CA VAL A 83 -27.27 28.52 -17.98
C VAL A 83 -28.51 29.15 -17.36
N LEU A 84 -28.48 29.47 -16.06
CA LEU A 84 -29.56 30.19 -15.36
C LEU A 84 -29.41 31.70 -15.55
#